data_AF-A0A2D0H8H2-F1
#
_entry.id   AF-A0A2D0H8H2-F1
#
_cell.length_a   1.000
_cell.length_b   1.000
_cell.length_c   1.000
_cell.angle_alpha   90.00
_cell.angle_beta   90.00
_cell.angle_gamma   90.00
#
_symmetry.space_group_name_H-M   'P 1'
#
loop_
_entity.id
_entity.type
_entity.pdbx_description
1 polymer ?
#
loop_
_entity_poly.entity_id
_entity_poly.type
_entity_poly.pdbx_seq_one_letter_code
_entity_poly.pdbx_strand_id
1 'polypeptide(L)' 'MVIFAQDGDSLAIANPANAQKNLALLLIAGVPLNEPVVRYGPFVINTEAEIMQAIEDYRNGRMGRINA' A
#
# COMPACT_ATOMS: atom_id res chain seq x y z
N MET A 1 -13.39 5.99 -4.62
CA MET A 1 -12.51 4.80 -4.67
C MET A 1 -13.33 3.65 -5.20
N VAL A 2 -12.85 2.95 -6.21
CA VAL A 2 -13.51 1.76 -6.79
C VAL A 2 -12.58 0.58 -6.56
N ILE A 3 -13.13 -0.54 -6.10
CA ILE A 3 -12.39 -1.80 -5.95
C ILE A 3 -12.93 -2.74 -7.02
N PHE A 4 -12.04 -3.23 -7.87
CA PHE A 4 -12.36 -4.22 -8.88
C PHE A 4 -12.18 -5.62 -8.30
N ALA A 5 -13.04 -6.56 -8.72
CA ALA A 5 -12.82 -7.97 -8.45
C ALA A 5 -11.57 -8.46 -9.20
N GLN A 6 -10.94 -9.51 -8.69
CA GLN A 6 -9.68 -10.05 -9.23
C GLN A 6 -9.89 -11.17 -10.26
N ASP A 7 -11.13 -11.36 -10.74
CA ASP A 7 -11.57 -12.44 -11.64
C ASP A 7 -11.78 -11.97 -13.09
N GLY A 8 -11.26 -10.79 -13.45
CA GLY A 8 -11.39 -10.21 -14.78
C GLY A 8 -10.06 -9.86 -15.42
N ASP A 9 -10.03 -9.83 -16.76
CA ASP A 9 -8.80 -9.64 -17.55
C ASP A 9 -8.58 -8.19 -18.01
N SER A 10 -9.63 -7.36 -18.05
CA SER A 10 -9.56 -6.00 -18.60
C SER A 10 -10.48 -5.01 -17.91
N LEU A 11 -10.12 -3.72 -17.99
CA LEU A 11 -10.87 -2.60 -17.44
C LEU A 11 -10.96 -1.48 -18.49
N ALA A 12 -12.17 -0.96 -18.72
CA ALA A 12 -12.40 0.21 -19.56
C ALA A 12 -12.78 1.42 -18.72
N ILE A 13 -12.08 2.55 -18.93
CA ILE A 13 -12.38 3.83 -18.29
C ILE A 13 -12.54 4.87 -19.40
N ALA A 14 -13.63 5.64 -19.35
CA ALA A 14 -13.92 6.67 -20.34
C ALA A 14 -14.35 7.98 -19.67
N ASN A 15 -13.90 9.10 -20.22
CA ASN A 15 -14.45 10.42 -19.94
C ASN A 15 -15.47 10.76 -21.03
N PRO A 16 -16.73 11.14 -20.70
CA PRO A 16 -17.72 11.48 -21.71
C PRO A 16 -17.26 12.59 -22.65
N ALA A 17 -17.69 12.54 -23.92
CA ALA A 17 -17.30 13.54 -24.93
C ALA A 17 -17.74 14.97 -24.58
N ASN A 18 -18.85 15.12 -23.83
CA ASN A 18 -19.36 16.41 -23.35
C ASN A 18 -18.84 16.81 -21.96
N ALA A 19 -17.84 16.09 -21.43
CA ALA A 19 -17.25 16.39 -20.14
C ALA A 19 -16.62 17.79 -20.15
N GLN A 20 -17.04 18.62 -19.19
CA GLN A 20 -16.54 20.00 -19.03
C GLN A 20 -15.17 20.06 -18.34
N LYS A 21 -14.63 18.92 -17.89
CA LYS A 21 -13.37 18.80 -17.16
C LYS A 21 -12.61 17.54 -17.58
N ASN A 22 -11.29 17.61 -17.47
CA ASN A 22 -10.41 16.46 -17.68
C ASN A 22 -10.54 15.46 -16.53
N LEU A 23 -10.42 14.17 -16.86
CA LEU A 23 -10.34 13.10 -15.89
C LEU A 23 -8.88 12.83 -15.54
N ALA A 24 -8.52 12.98 -14.26
CA ALA A 24 -7.25 12.54 -13.70
C ALA A 24 -7.51 11.40 -12.72
N LEU A 25 -6.83 10.27 -12.88
CA LEU A 25 -7.01 9.08 -12.04
C LEU A 25 -5.70 8.33 -11.84
N LEU A 26 -5.67 7.52 -10.79
CA LEU A 26 -4.61 6.57 -10.50
C LEU A 26 -5.21 5.17 -10.47
N LEU A 27 -4.70 4.27 -11.32
CA LEU A 27 -5.01 2.85 -11.30
C LEU A 27 -3.85 2.11 -10.62
N ILE A 28 -4.15 1.40 -9.54
CA ILE A 28 -3.17 0.58 -8.82
C ILE A 28 -3.64 -0.87 -8.91
N ALA A 29 -2.76 -1.75 -9.37
CA ALA A 29 -2.98 -3.19 -9.44
C ALA A 29 -1.69 -3.91 -9.07
N GLY A 30 -1.82 -5.12 -8.52
CA GLY A 30 -0.70 -5.96 -8.13
C GLY A 30 -1.17 -7.37 -7.78
N VAL A 31 -0.27 -8.33 -7.85
CA VAL A 31 -0.54 -9.71 -7.44
C VAL A 31 -0.58 -9.76 -5.92
N PRO A 32 -1.62 -10.33 -5.28
CA PRO A 32 -1.65 -10.50 -3.84
C PRO A 32 -0.46 -11.32 -3.35
N LEU A 33 0.26 -10.83 -2.34
CA LEU A 33 1.37 -11.58 -1.72
C LEU A 33 0.88 -12.80 -0.93
N ASN A 34 -0.37 -12.78 -0.47
CA ASN A 34 -0.99 -13.83 0.35
C ASN A 34 -0.23 -14.14 1.65
N GLU A 35 0.46 -13.15 2.19
CA GLU A 35 1.13 -13.24 3.48
C GLU A 35 0.30 -12.55 4.57
N PRO A 36 0.44 -12.97 5.85
CA PRO A 36 -0.14 -12.22 6.96
C PRO A 36 0.37 -10.78 6.97
N VAL A 37 -0.51 -9.86 7.32
CA VAL A 37 -0.18 -8.43 7.45
C VAL A 37 -0.48 -8.00 8.87
N VAL A 38 0.57 -7.71 9.63
CA VAL A 38 0.52 -7.15 10.98
C VAL A 38 1.06 -5.74 10.93
N ARG A 39 0.27 -4.77 11.43
CA ARG A 39 0.62 -3.36 11.39
C ARG A 39 0.58 -2.73 12.78
N TYR A 40 1.63 -1.99 13.12
CA TYR A 40 1.66 -1.12 14.29
C TYR A 40 2.38 0.19 13.97
N GLY A 41 1.64 1.30 13.96
CA GLY A 41 2.19 2.61 13.63
C GLY A 41 2.84 2.64 12.23
N PRO A 42 4.15 2.96 12.12
CA PRO A 42 4.88 2.99 10.85
C PRO A 42 5.40 1.61 10.40
N PHE A 43 5.23 0.56 11.20
CA PHE A 43 5.76 -0.77 10.90
C PHE A 43 4.67 -1.69 10.34
N VAL A 44 4.98 -2.38 9.25
CA VAL A 44 4.14 -3.41 8.62
C VAL A 44 5.02 -4.63 8.37
N ILE A 45 4.74 -5.74 9.06
CA ILE A 45 5.50 -7.01 8.99
C ILE A 45 4.50 -8.18 9.04
N ASN A 46 4.98 -9.43 8.97
CA ASN A 46 4.15 -10.62 8.90
C ASN A 46 3.71 -11.18 10.27
N THR A 47 4.42 -10.92 11.38
CA THR A 47 4.08 -11.46 12.71
C THR A 47 4.10 -10.42 13.84
N GLU A 48 3.38 -10.68 14.94
CA GLU A 48 3.38 -9.81 16.13
C GLU A 48 4.75 -9.76 16.82
N ALA A 49 5.49 -10.88 16.83
CA ALA A 49 6.83 -10.94 17.42
C ALA A 49 7.82 -10.01 16.68
N GLU A 50 7.75 -9.96 15.35
CA GLU A 50 8.58 -9.06 14.55
C GLU A 50 8.22 -7.58 14.77
N ILE A 51 6.95 -7.27 15.02
CA ILE A 51 6.54 -5.91 15.42
C ILE A 51 7.20 -5.49 16.73
N MET A 52 7.20 -6.38 17.74
CA MET A 52 7.86 -6.08 19.02
C MET A 52 9.37 -5.85 18.83
N GLN A 53 10.01 -6.67 17.99
CA GLN A 53 11.42 -6.48 17.64
C GLN A 53 11.66 -5.14 16.94
N ALA A 54 10.84 -4.78 15.94
CA ALA A 54 10.98 -3.53 15.20
C ALA A 54 10.80 -2.29 16.11
N ILE A 55 9.89 -2.36 17.09
CA ILE A 55 9.72 -1.31 18.09
C ILE A 55 10.96 -1.19 18.98
N GLU A 56 11.55 -2.31 19.40
CA GLU A 56 12.77 -2.31 20.20
C GLU A 56 13.96 -1.75 19.41
N ASP A 57 14.11 -2.14 18.14
CA ASP A 57 15.14 -1.63 17.24
C ASP A 57 15.02 -0.12 17.05
N TYR A 58 13.78 0.39 16.90
CA TYR A 58 13.53 1.82 16.82
C TYR A 58 13.93 2.54 18.11
N ARG A 59 13.52 2.02 19.27
CA ARG A 59 13.85 2.59 20.59
C ARG A 59 15.36 2.59 20.86
N ASN A 60 16.07 1.57 20.37
CA ASN A 60 17.51 1.44 20.50
C ASN A 60 18.31 2.19 19.42
N GLY A 61 17.65 2.95 18.53
CA GLY A 61 18.32 3.72 17.49
C GLY A 61 18.97 2.87 16.39
N ARG A 62 18.50 1.64 16.18
CA ARG A 62 19.03 0.70 15.16
C ARG A 62 18.44 0.91 13.75
N MET A 63 17.67 1.98 13.53
CA MET A 63 17.02 2.29 12.24
C MET A 63 17.87 3.12 11.27
N GLY A 64 19.17 3.25 11.53
CA GLY A 64 20.05 4.14 10.79
C GLY A 64 19.91 5.60 11.23
N ARG A 65 20.66 6.50 10.58
CA ARG A 65 20.72 7.93 10.91
C ARG A 65 20.64 8.74 9.62
N ILE A 66 19.84 9.80 9.64
CA ILE A 66 19.86 10.79 8.57
C ILE A 66 20.98 11.77 8.89
N ASN A 67 22.06 11.70 8.11
CA ASN A 67 23.15 12.67 8.21
C ASN A 67 22.78 13.91 7.38
N ALA A 68 23.09 15.09 7.91
CA ALA A 68 22.90 16.37 7.25
C ALA A 68 24.01 16.65 6.22
#